data_AF-A0A7D6IVM5-F1
#
_entry.id   AF-A0A7D6IVM5-F1
#
_cell.length_a   1.000
_cell.length_b   1.000
_cell.length_c   1.000
_cell.angle_alpha   90.00
_cell.angle_beta   90.00
_cell.angle_gamma   90.00
#
_symmetry.space_group_name_H-M   'P 1'
#
loop_
_entity.id
_entity.type
_entity.pdbx_description
1 polymer ?
#
loop_
_entity_poly.entity_id
_entity_poly.type
_entity_poly.pdbx_seq_one_letter_code
_entity_poly.pdbx_strand_id
1 'polypeptide(L)'
;MKNYSFPHEEFDDLIAANAEYIKSFKYSELTGRAAKGLAIITCMDSRINPLSVVGMRSGDAKILRNAGARVTEDVIRTLVLATYLLNVDRILVMPHTDCAMARGDEADIHELIDEKFGVDTRSLEFRTTRDQEGALATDVNRIRAYPLLRDGVTVAGAIYDVKTGTILPVDC
;
A
#
# COMPACT_ATOMS: atom_id res chain seq x y z
N MET A 1 -5.82 -33.68 -8.71
CA MET A 1 -5.33 -32.32 -8.40
C MET A 1 -4.90 -31.68 -9.71
N LYS A 2 -5.30 -30.43 -9.99
CA LYS A 2 -4.74 -29.69 -11.14
C LYS A 2 -3.24 -29.53 -10.89
N ASN A 3 -2.42 -29.91 -11.88
CA ASN A 3 -0.98 -29.71 -11.82
C ASN A 3 -0.72 -28.24 -12.20
N TYR A 4 -0.45 -27.40 -11.21
CA TYR A 4 -0.14 -26.00 -11.42
C TYR A 4 1.38 -25.88 -11.54
N SER A 5 1.91 -26.01 -12.76
CA SER A 5 3.31 -25.67 -13.07
C SER A 5 3.46 -24.16 -13.21
N PHE A 6 4.69 -23.65 -13.09
CA PHE A 6 4.97 -22.24 -13.34
C PHE A 6 4.65 -21.90 -14.82
N PRO A 7 3.84 -20.86 -15.09
CA PRO A 7 3.45 -20.45 -16.43
C PRO A 7 4.58 -19.67 -17.11
N HIS A 8 5.56 -20.39 -17.65
CA HIS A 8 6.76 -19.81 -18.27
C HIS A 8 6.42 -18.90 -19.46
N GLU A 9 5.46 -19.28 -20.31
CA GLU A 9 5.11 -18.50 -21.49
C GLU A 9 4.65 -17.07 -21.15
N GLU A 10 3.97 -16.88 -20.02
CA GLU A 10 3.41 -15.59 -19.60
C GLU A 10 4.34 -14.77 -18.67
N PHE A 11 5.39 -15.36 -18.10
CA PHE A 11 6.24 -14.71 -17.07
C PHE A 11 7.75 -14.76 -17.35
N ASP A 12 8.20 -15.39 -18.43
CA ASP A 12 9.63 -15.54 -18.73
C ASP A 12 10.35 -14.19 -18.95
N ASP A 13 9.64 -13.15 -19.41
CA ASP A 13 10.17 -11.80 -19.52
C ASP A 13 10.62 -11.25 -18.16
N LEU A 14 9.85 -11.50 -17.09
CA LEU A 14 10.20 -11.11 -15.72
C LEU A 14 11.39 -11.90 -15.18
N ILE A 15 11.49 -13.19 -15.51
CA ILE A 15 12.62 -14.03 -15.12
C ILE A 15 13.90 -13.57 -15.82
N ALA A 16 13.82 -13.24 -17.12
CA ALA A 16 14.91 -12.67 -17.88
C ALA A 16 15.34 -11.29 -17.34
N ALA A 17 14.39 -10.40 -17.01
CA ALA A 17 14.68 -9.12 -16.38
C ALA A 17 15.35 -9.28 -15.02
N ASN A 18 14.93 -10.26 -14.21
CA ASN A 18 15.57 -10.57 -12.93
C ASN A 18 17.00 -11.11 -13.12
N ALA A 19 17.27 -11.87 -14.18
CA ALA A 19 18.62 -12.32 -14.50
C ALA A 19 19.59 -11.14 -14.76
N GLU A 20 19.08 -10.02 -15.29
CA GLU A 20 19.84 -8.78 -15.38
C GLU A 20 19.96 -8.07 -14.02
N TYR A 21 18.88 -8.02 -13.23
CA TYR A 21 18.89 -7.41 -11.89
C TYR A 21 19.95 -8.03 -10.97
N ILE A 22 20.05 -9.37 -10.92
CA ILE A 22 20.97 -10.07 -10.02
C ILE A 22 22.45 -9.77 -10.29
N LYS A 23 22.81 -9.37 -11.52
CA LYS A 23 24.20 -8.97 -11.87
C LYS A 23 24.67 -7.73 -11.10
N SER A 24 23.73 -6.90 -10.66
CA SER A 24 24.00 -5.66 -9.90
C SER A 24 23.46 -5.69 -8.46
N PHE A 25 23.01 -6.87 -8.00
CA PHE A 25 22.41 -7.04 -6.68
C PHE A 25 23.44 -6.76 -5.57
N LYS A 26 23.03 -5.92 -4.62
CA LYS A 26 23.92 -5.36 -3.58
C LYS A 26 23.25 -5.24 -2.20
N TYR A 27 22.21 -6.03 -1.97
CA TYR A 27 21.34 -5.91 -0.78
C TYR A 27 21.36 -7.18 0.09
N SER A 28 22.37 -8.03 -0.05
CA SER A 28 22.46 -9.31 0.66
C SER A 28 22.66 -9.15 2.16
N GLU A 29 23.19 -8.01 2.59
CA GLU A 29 23.44 -7.65 3.99
C GLU A 29 22.24 -7.01 4.69
N LEU A 30 21.21 -6.61 3.93
CA LEU A 30 20.03 -5.98 4.51
C LEU A 30 19.25 -6.97 5.36
N THR A 31 18.78 -6.52 6.52
CA THR A 31 17.90 -7.33 7.38
C THR A 31 16.43 -7.11 7.03
N GLY A 32 15.57 -8.00 7.53
CA GLY A 32 14.12 -7.83 7.46
C GLY A 32 13.55 -6.72 8.37
N ARG A 33 14.35 -5.86 9.01
CA ARG A 33 13.87 -4.74 9.85
C ARG A 33 13.90 -3.42 9.08
N ALA A 34 12.99 -2.49 9.37
CA ALA A 34 12.98 -1.17 8.75
C ALA A 34 14.10 -0.29 9.33
N ALA A 35 15.16 -0.03 8.56
CA ALA A 35 16.34 0.70 9.05
C ALA A 35 16.04 2.16 9.43
N LYS A 36 14.93 2.74 8.95
CA LYS A 36 14.53 4.14 9.18
C LYS A 36 13.25 4.29 10.03
N GLY A 37 12.82 3.22 10.70
CA GLY A 37 11.68 3.29 11.62
C GLY A 37 10.30 3.38 10.94
N LEU A 38 10.23 3.36 9.61
CA LEU A 38 9.05 3.79 8.87
C LEU A 38 8.24 2.61 8.30
N ALA A 39 6.92 2.70 8.42
CA ALA A 39 5.98 2.02 7.53
C ALA A 39 5.21 3.03 6.67
N ILE A 40 5.06 2.75 5.38
CA ILE A 40 4.25 3.52 4.43
C ILE A 40 3.09 2.63 3.99
N ILE A 41 1.86 3.11 4.21
CA ILE A 41 0.65 2.54 3.62
C ILE A 41 0.29 3.42 2.43
N THR A 42 0.27 2.86 1.22
CA THR A 42 -0.07 3.62 0.01
C THR A 42 -0.89 2.78 -0.96
N CYS A 43 -1.35 3.39 -2.05
CA CYS A 43 -2.14 2.69 -3.06
C CYS A 43 -1.26 1.71 -3.86
N MET A 44 -1.86 0.68 -4.44
CA MET A 44 -1.24 -0.20 -5.44
C MET A 44 -0.95 0.48 -6.80
N ASP A 45 -1.25 1.78 -6.93
CA ASP A 45 -1.10 2.56 -8.17
C ASP A 45 0.29 2.43 -8.81
N SER A 46 0.31 2.10 -10.10
CA SER A 46 1.54 1.82 -10.87
C SER A 46 2.46 3.04 -11.03
N ARG A 47 1.97 4.25 -10.78
CA ARG A 47 2.75 5.49 -10.87
C ARG A 47 3.57 5.77 -9.60
N ILE A 48 3.34 5.01 -8.53
CA ILE A 48 3.98 5.25 -7.23
C ILE A 48 5.13 4.27 -7.02
N ASN A 49 6.35 4.81 -6.96
CA ASN A 49 7.52 4.15 -6.38
C ASN A 49 7.72 4.67 -4.94
N PRO A 50 7.18 3.98 -3.93
CA PRO A 50 7.00 4.56 -2.60
C PRO A 50 8.31 4.85 -1.87
N LEU A 51 9.37 4.07 -2.11
CA LEU A 51 10.68 4.34 -1.51
C LEU A 51 11.29 5.60 -2.13
N SER A 52 11.27 5.72 -3.47
CA SER A 52 11.82 6.88 -4.16
C SER A 52 11.08 8.18 -3.82
N VAL A 53 9.76 8.13 -3.63
CA VAL A 53 8.93 9.28 -3.26
C VAL A 53 9.40 9.95 -1.95
N VAL A 54 9.95 9.18 -1.01
CA VAL A 54 10.47 9.70 0.27
C VAL A 54 12.00 9.64 0.38
N GLY A 55 12.71 9.51 -0.74
CA GLY A 55 14.17 9.48 -0.77
C GLY A 55 14.79 8.26 -0.05
N MET A 56 14.06 7.14 0.00
CA MET A 56 14.48 5.89 0.64
C MET A 56 14.95 4.85 -0.37
N ARG A 57 15.64 3.83 0.14
CA ARG A 57 16.10 2.66 -0.61
C ARG A 57 15.64 1.35 0.03
N SER A 58 15.92 0.23 -0.64
CA SER A 58 15.67 -1.12 -0.10
C SER A 58 16.17 -1.23 1.35
N GLY A 59 15.35 -1.82 2.22
CA GLY A 59 15.63 -2.01 3.65
C GLY A 59 15.26 -0.85 4.58
N ASP A 60 15.01 0.36 4.05
CA ASP A 60 14.75 1.53 4.92
C ASP A 60 13.36 1.49 5.58
N ALA A 61 12.34 1.01 4.87
CA ALA A 61 10.95 1.09 5.32
C ALA A 61 10.13 -0.19 5.02
N LYS A 62 9.00 -0.33 5.72
CA LYS A 62 7.93 -1.26 5.38
C LYS A 62 6.96 -0.60 4.41
N ILE A 63 6.61 -1.31 3.34
CA ILE A 63 5.69 -0.81 2.32
C ILE A 63 4.48 -1.73 2.30
N LEU A 64 3.31 -1.18 2.63
CA LEU A 64 2.03 -1.88 2.59
C LEU A 64 1.20 -1.22 1.49
N ARG A 65 0.66 -2.03 0.57
CA ARG A 65 -0.10 -1.52 -0.59
C ARG A 65 -1.40 -2.29 -0.78
N ASN A 66 -2.47 -1.55 -1.00
CA ASN A 66 -3.76 -2.07 -1.46
C ASN A 66 -4.49 -1.01 -2.30
N ALA A 67 -5.68 -1.31 -2.78
CA ALA A 67 -6.49 -0.33 -3.48
C ALA A 67 -6.85 0.85 -2.55
N GLY A 68 -6.45 2.07 -2.91
CA GLY A 68 -6.82 3.29 -2.19
C GLY A 68 -6.05 3.58 -0.90
N ALA A 69 -5.02 2.79 -0.53
CA ALA A 69 -4.28 2.94 0.72
C ALA A 69 -5.12 2.75 1.99
N ARG A 70 -6.16 1.91 1.92
CA ARG A 70 -7.15 1.74 3.00
C ARG A 70 -6.60 0.93 4.17
N VAL A 71 -6.97 1.29 5.40
CA VAL A 71 -6.54 0.56 6.60
C VAL A 71 -7.50 -0.59 6.88
N THR A 72 -7.22 -1.73 6.25
CA THR A 72 -7.95 -3.01 6.43
C THR A 72 -7.41 -3.79 7.63
N GLU A 73 -8.08 -4.91 7.97
CA GLU A 73 -7.58 -5.85 8.99
C GLU A 73 -6.19 -6.40 8.65
N ASP A 74 -5.92 -6.61 7.36
CA ASP A 74 -4.60 -7.05 6.90
C ASP A 74 -3.52 -6.00 7.17
N VAL A 75 -3.83 -4.72 6.90
CA VAL A 75 -2.93 -3.61 7.22
C VAL A 75 -2.70 -3.53 8.73
N ILE A 76 -3.76 -3.59 9.53
CA ILE A 76 -3.67 -3.51 10.99
C ILE A 76 -2.84 -4.65 11.57
N ARG A 77 -3.12 -5.92 11.23
CA ARG A 77 -2.32 -7.05 11.76
C ARG A 77 -0.84 -6.92 11.36
N THR A 78 -0.58 -6.39 10.16
CA THR A 78 0.77 -6.20 9.65
C THR A 78 1.50 -5.09 10.40
N LEU A 79 0.81 -3.98 10.73
CA LEU A 79 1.37 -2.89 11.54
C LEU A 79 1.67 -3.32 12.98
N VAL A 80 0.81 -4.14 13.60
CA VAL A 80 1.10 -4.72 14.93
C VAL A 80 2.41 -5.51 14.88
N LEU A 81 2.54 -6.47 13.95
CA LEU A 81 3.78 -7.22 13.79
C LEU A 81 4.98 -6.31 13.53
N ALA A 82 4.84 -5.34 12.62
CA ALA A 82 5.93 -4.46 12.22
C ALA A 82 6.43 -3.57 13.36
N THR A 83 5.52 -3.04 14.17
CA THR A 83 5.84 -2.13 15.27
C THR A 83 6.51 -2.84 16.43
N TYR A 84 6.14 -4.10 16.74
CA TYR A 84 6.80 -4.87 17.79
C TYR A 84 8.10 -5.55 17.34
N LEU A 85 8.15 -6.10 16.12
CA LEU A 85 9.23 -7.01 15.73
C LEU A 85 10.16 -6.47 14.64
N LEU A 86 9.71 -5.49 13.84
CA LEU A 86 10.41 -5.10 12.61
C LEU A 86 10.90 -3.65 12.61
N ASN A 87 11.05 -3.04 13.79
CA ASN A 87 11.60 -1.70 13.97
C ASN A 87 10.78 -0.60 13.29
N VAL A 88 9.45 -0.62 13.46
CA VAL A 88 8.59 0.49 13.04
C VAL A 88 8.19 1.32 14.26
N ASP A 89 8.46 2.61 14.22
CA ASP A 89 8.10 3.62 15.23
C ASP A 89 7.29 4.79 14.66
N ARG A 90 7.21 4.89 13.33
CA ARG A 90 6.37 5.88 12.64
C ARG A 90 5.69 5.30 11.40
N ILE A 91 4.49 5.77 11.14
CA ILE A 91 3.60 5.27 10.10
C ILE A 91 3.10 6.47 9.27
N LEU A 92 3.21 6.36 7.96
CA LEU A 92 2.65 7.30 7.00
C LEU A 92 1.53 6.63 6.19
N VAL A 93 0.31 7.14 6.31
CA VAL A 93 -0.81 6.76 5.43
C VAL A 93 -0.85 7.75 4.27
N MET A 94 -0.67 7.25 3.05
CA MET A 94 -0.43 8.06 1.86
C MET A 94 -1.28 7.57 0.66
N PRO A 95 -2.59 7.86 0.62
CA PRO A 95 -3.36 7.82 -0.62
C PRO A 95 -2.83 8.85 -1.63
N HIS A 96 -3.42 8.89 -2.82
CA HIS A 96 -2.96 9.78 -3.88
C HIS A 96 -4.11 10.38 -4.67
N THR A 97 -3.84 11.50 -5.33
CA THR A 97 -4.76 12.14 -6.28
C THR A 97 -4.98 11.26 -7.51
N ASP A 98 -6.13 11.41 -8.18
CA ASP A 98 -6.47 10.63 -9.39
C ASP A 98 -6.40 9.10 -9.15
N CYS A 99 -6.84 8.67 -7.97
CA CYS A 99 -7.00 7.27 -7.62
C CYS A 99 -8.30 6.73 -8.22
N ALA A 100 -8.26 5.53 -8.82
CA ALA A 100 -9.47 4.86 -9.30
C ALA A 100 -10.50 4.66 -8.17
N MET A 101 -10.02 4.36 -6.96
CA MET A 101 -10.85 4.17 -5.76
C MET A 101 -11.48 5.47 -5.24
N ALA A 102 -11.06 6.61 -5.79
CA ALA A 102 -11.56 7.94 -5.43
C ALA A 102 -12.58 8.52 -6.42
N ARG A 103 -12.92 7.78 -7.50
CA ARG A 103 -13.76 8.27 -8.61
C ARG A 103 -15.26 8.06 -8.40
N GLY A 104 -15.63 7.16 -7.49
CA GLY A 104 -17.00 6.74 -7.29
C GLY A 104 -17.21 6.15 -5.90
N ASP A 105 -18.45 5.79 -5.63
CA ASP A 105 -18.84 5.01 -4.45
C ASP A 105 -18.81 3.52 -4.77
N GLU A 106 -19.09 2.71 -3.75
CA GLU A 106 -18.94 1.26 -3.84
C GLU A 106 -19.86 0.65 -4.91
N ALA A 107 -21.10 1.15 -4.96
CA ALA A 107 -22.11 0.73 -5.93
C ALA A 107 -21.63 0.96 -7.37
N ASP A 108 -20.97 2.10 -7.64
CA ASP A 108 -20.50 2.45 -8.98
C ASP A 108 -19.45 1.45 -9.49
N ILE A 109 -18.54 0.98 -8.61
CA ILE A 109 -17.52 -0.01 -9.00
C ILE A 109 -18.14 -1.38 -9.23
N HIS A 110 -19.08 -1.79 -8.38
CA HIS A 110 -19.77 -3.06 -8.55
C HIS A 110 -20.56 -3.12 -9.86
N GLU A 111 -21.35 -2.07 -10.13
CA GLU A 111 -22.12 -1.94 -11.37
C GLU A 111 -21.19 -1.94 -12.58
N LEU A 112 -20.09 -1.19 -12.55
CA LEU A 112 -19.12 -1.15 -13.64
C LEU A 112 -18.49 -2.53 -13.95
N ILE A 113 -18.23 -3.35 -12.93
CA ILE A 113 -17.69 -4.70 -13.13
C ILE A 113 -18.76 -5.62 -13.73
N ASP A 114 -20.00 -5.53 -13.24
CA ASP A 114 -21.10 -6.32 -13.77
C ASP A 114 -21.41 -5.97 -15.23
N GLU A 115 -21.52 -4.68 -15.56
CA GLU A 115 -21.77 -4.22 -16.93
C GLU A 115 -20.66 -4.64 -17.91
N LYS A 116 -19.39 -4.64 -17.48
CA LYS A 116 -18.26 -4.94 -18.36
C LYS A 116 -17.94 -6.42 -18.47
N PHE A 117 -18.17 -7.19 -17.41
CA PHE A 117 -17.68 -8.56 -17.30
C PHE A 117 -18.76 -9.58 -16.91
N GLY A 118 -19.97 -9.13 -16.58
CA GLY A 118 -21.10 -9.98 -16.18
C GLY A 118 -20.89 -10.67 -14.83
N VAL A 119 -20.13 -10.04 -13.92
CA VAL A 119 -19.79 -10.59 -12.61
C VAL A 119 -20.31 -9.69 -11.49
N ASP A 120 -21.25 -10.23 -10.72
CA ASP A 120 -21.71 -9.61 -9.48
C ASP A 120 -20.66 -9.73 -8.37
N THR A 121 -20.08 -8.59 -8.00
CA THR A 121 -19.03 -8.49 -6.97
C THR A 121 -19.52 -7.94 -5.63
N ARG A 122 -20.83 -7.70 -5.45
CA ARG A 122 -21.39 -7.01 -4.26
C ARG A 122 -21.20 -7.74 -2.93
N SER A 123 -20.69 -8.97 -2.94
CA SER A 123 -20.28 -9.71 -1.74
C SER A 123 -18.91 -9.32 -1.20
N LEU A 124 -18.15 -8.48 -1.93
CA LEU A 124 -16.81 -8.01 -1.58
C LEU A 124 -16.82 -6.50 -1.34
N GLU A 125 -16.24 -6.06 -0.21
CA GLU A 125 -16.01 -4.64 0.06
C GLU A 125 -14.68 -4.19 -0.59
N PHE A 126 -14.74 -3.19 -1.47
CA PHE A 126 -13.62 -2.51 -2.12
C PHE A 126 -13.16 -1.24 -1.40
N ARG A 127 -13.99 -0.64 -0.54
CA ARG A 127 -13.66 0.54 0.28
C ARG A 127 -13.30 1.79 -0.54
N THR A 128 -14.14 2.10 -1.52
CA THR A 128 -14.09 3.37 -2.28
C THR A 128 -14.37 4.61 -1.41
N THR A 129 -14.10 5.81 -1.93
CA THR A 129 -14.48 7.08 -1.29
C THR A 129 -14.53 8.24 -2.28
N ARG A 130 -15.51 9.14 -2.16
CA ARG A 130 -15.48 10.44 -2.86
C ARG A 130 -14.79 11.54 -2.04
N ASP A 131 -14.64 11.32 -0.73
CA ASP A 131 -13.96 12.21 0.20
C ASP A 131 -12.63 11.56 0.64
N GLN A 132 -11.55 11.90 -0.07
CA GLN A 132 -10.25 11.32 0.21
C GLN A 132 -9.66 11.81 1.53
N GLU A 133 -9.89 13.07 1.93
CA GLU A 133 -9.38 13.62 3.18
C GLU A 133 -10.11 13.02 4.38
N GLY A 134 -11.45 12.90 4.32
CA GLY A 134 -12.23 12.23 5.37
C GLY A 134 -11.91 10.74 5.49
N ALA A 135 -11.69 10.05 4.36
CA ALA A 135 -11.25 8.65 4.39
C ALA A 135 -9.85 8.50 4.98
N LEU A 136 -8.91 9.38 4.61
CA LEU A 136 -7.57 9.42 5.19
C LEU A 136 -7.63 9.64 6.70
N ALA A 137 -8.44 10.59 7.17
CA ALA A 137 -8.61 10.85 8.60
C ALA A 137 -9.19 9.65 9.34
N THR A 138 -10.16 8.96 8.74
CA THR A 138 -10.72 7.72 9.29
C THR A 138 -9.66 6.63 9.40
N ASP A 139 -8.86 6.43 8.35
CA ASP A 139 -7.81 5.42 8.29
C ASP A 139 -6.67 5.71 9.29
N VAL A 140 -6.23 6.96 9.39
CA VAL A 140 -5.21 7.39 10.37
C VAL A 140 -5.72 7.19 11.81
N ASN A 141 -6.94 7.62 12.10
CA ASN A 141 -7.50 7.49 13.44
C ASN A 141 -7.77 6.03 13.82
N ARG A 142 -8.11 5.16 12.85
CA ARG A 142 -8.19 3.71 13.07
C ARG A 142 -6.88 3.13 13.57
N ILE A 143 -5.74 3.54 12.99
CA ILE A 143 -4.41 3.07 13.45
C ILE A 143 -4.12 3.60 14.86
N ARG A 144 -4.31 4.91 15.08
CA ARG A 144 -4.00 5.56 16.37
C ARG A 144 -4.82 5.01 17.52
N ALA A 145 -6.10 4.69 17.29
CA ALA A 145 -7.00 4.15 18.29
C ALA A 145 -6.84 2.63 18.47
N TYR A 146 -6.00 1.95 17.69
CA TYR A 146 -5.94 0.49 17.71
C TYR A 146 -5.24 -0.02 18.99
N PRO A 147 -5.93 -0.77 19.87
CA PRO A 147 -5.40 -1.10 21.21
C PRO A 147 -4.16 -1.98 21.23
N LEU A 148 -3.88 -2.72 20.15
CA LEU A 148 -2.74 -3.64 20.07
C LEU A 148 -1.57 -3.04 19.28
N LEU A 149 -1.65 -1.77 18.86
CA LEU A 149 -0.50 -1.10 18.28
C LEU A 149 0.51 -0.79 19.39
N ARG A 150 1.81 -0.91 19.10
CA ARG A 150 2.84 -0.61 20.11
C ARG A 150 2.77 0.84 20.58
N ASP A 151 2.86 1.05 21.89
CA ASP A 151 2.94 2.38 22.49
C ASP A 151 4.10 3.21 21.90
N GLY A 152 3.85 4.52 21.73
CA GLY A 152 4.82 5.49 21.23
C GLY A 152 4.99 5.51 19.71
N VAL A 153 4.19 4.75 18.95
CA VAL A 153 4.20 4.82 17.49
C VAL A 153 3.50 6.09 16.99
N THR A 154 4.17 6.87 16.15
CA THR A 154 3.61 8.09 15.54
C THR A 154 2.91 7.77 14.23
N VAL A 155 1.72 8.34 13.99
CA VAL A 155 0.93 8.11 12.77
C VAL A 155 0.56 9.44 12.13
N ALA A 156 0.90 9.59 10.85
CA ALA A 156 0.61 10.78 10.04
C ALA A 156 -0.12 10.41 8.74
N GLY A 157 -0.93 11.35 8.23
CA GLY A 157 -1.59 11.27 6.94
C GLY A 157 -1.03 12.29 5.95
N ALA A 158 -0.96 11.91 4.67
CA ALA A 158 -0.64 12.82 3.58
C ALA A 158 -1.29 12.36 2.27
N ILE A 159 -1.46 13.26 1.31
CA ILE A 159 -1.90 12.92 -0.05
C ILE A 159 -0.73 13.10 -1.01
N TYR A 160 -0.41 12.06 -1.78
CA TYR A 160 0.57 12.12 -2.86
C TYR A 160 -0.08 12.63 -4.15
N ASP A 161 0.46 13.71 -4.72
CA ASP A 161 0.05 14.20 -6.03
C ASP A 161 0.79 13.46 -7.13
N VAL A 162 0.07 12.63 -7.89
CA VAL A 162 0.66 11.81 -8.97
C VAL A 162 1.15 12.63 -10.17
N LYS A 163 0.73 13.89 -10.31
CA LYS A 163 1.15 14.76 -11.41
C LYS A 163 2.41 15.53 -11.07
N THR A 164 2.59 15.90 -9.80
CA THR A 164 3.72 16.76 -9.37
C THR A 164 4.78 16.02 -8.57
N GLY A 165 4.45 14.86 -8.00
CA GLY A 165 5.31 14.12 -7.08
C GLY A 165 5.30 14.67 -5.64
N THR A 166 4.44 15.66 -5.35
CA THR A 166 4.39 16.31 -4.04
C THR A 166 3.67 15.45 -3.01
N ILE A 167 4.17 15.43 -1.78
CA ILE A 167 3.46 14.90 -0.61
C ILE A 167 2.85 16.08 0.14
N LEU A 168 1.53 16.14 0.21
CA LEU A 168 0.77 17.18 0.92
C LEU A 168 0.35 16.63 2.29
N PRO A 169 0.94 17.10 3.40
CA PRO A 169 0.51 16.70 4.74
C PRO A 169 -0.95 17.09 4.98
N VAL A 170 -1.70 16.23 5.67
CA VAL A 170 -3.09 16.48 6.04
C VAL A 170 -3.23 16.35 7.55
N ASP A 171 -3.71 17.41 8.19
CA ASP A 171 -4.01 17.41 9.62
C ASP A 171 -5.27 16.57 9.85
N CYS A 172 -5.08 15.38 10.41
CA CYS A 172 -6.11 14.40 10.68
C CYS A 172 -5.78 13.62 11.95
#